data_AF-A0A961KQ43-F1
#
_entry.id   AF-A0A961KQ43-F1
#
_cell.length_a   1.000
_cell.length_b   1.000
_cell.length_c   1.000
_cell.angle_alpha   90.00
_cell.angle_beta   90.00
_cell.angle_gamma   90.00
#
_symmetry.space_group_name_H-M   'P 1'
#
loop_
_entity.id
_entity.type
_entity.pdbx_description
1 polymer ?
#
loop_
_entity_poly.entity_id
_entity_poly.type
_entity_poly.pdbx_seq_one_letter_code
_entity_poly.pdbx_strand_id
1 'polypeptide(L)' 'EIEIEPNPEEVMQTRWVDYHDLLAEVARHPGRFTPWLKIYLDSHADTIFGPDLIIASKS' A
#
# COMPACT_ATOMS: atom_id res chain seq x y z
N GLU A 1 -18.94 -8.30 10.72
CA GLU A 1 -17.54 -8.66 10.42
C GLU A 1 -17.45 -8.91 8.93
N ILE A 2 -16.44 -8.37 8.24
CA ILE A 2 -16.31 -8.52 6.78
C ILE A 2 -15.37 -9.69 6.52
N GLU A 3 -15.87 -10.74 5.90
CA GLU A 3 -15.08 -11.90 5.49
C GLU A 3 -14.38 -11.60 4.16
N ILE A 4 -13.07 -11.83 4.10
CA ILE A 4 -12.24 -11.56 2.92
C ILE A 4 -11.86 -12.91 2.30
N GLU A 5 -12.55 -13.29 1.21
CA GLU A 5 -12.34 -14.56 0.49
C GLU A 5 -11.89 -14.32 -0.96
N PRO A 6 -10.60 -14.05 -1.22
CA PRO A 6 -10.10 -13.87 -2.57
C PRO A 6 -9.86 -15.21 -3.28
N ASN A 7 -9.81 -15.20 -4.63
CA ASN A 7 -9.43 -16.38 -5.41
C ASN A 7 -7.95 -16.76 -5.13
N PRO A 8 -7.65 -17.98 -4.65
CA PRO A 8 -6.28 -18.40 -4.34
C PRO A 8 -5.37 -18.54 -5.56
N GLU A 9 -5.92 -18.68 -6.78
CA GLU A 9 -5.10 -18.67 -8.01
C GLU A 9 -4.54 -17.28 -8.33
N GLU A 10 -5.19 -16.23 -7.84
CA GLU A 10 -4.83 -14.83 -8.12
C GLU A 10 -4.18 -14.13 -6.91
N VAL A 11 -4.57 -14.51 -5.68
CA VAL A 11 -4.16 -13.84 -4.46
C VAL A 11 -3.49 -14.82 -3.51
N MET A 12 -2.19 -14.62 -3.30
CA MET A 12 -1.38 -15.48 -2.43
C MET A 12 -1.52 -15.14 -0.93
N GLN A 13 -1.77 -13.86 -0.59
CA GLN A 13 -1.91 -13.39 0.79
C GLN A 13 -2.58 -12.02 0.84
N THR A 14 -3.33 -11.75 1.92
CA THR A 14 -3.86 -10.42 2.25
C THR A 14 -3.33 -9.96 3.61
N ARG A 15 -3.15 -8.65 3.78
CA ARG A 15 -2.86 -8.02 5.07
C ARG A 15 -3.30 -6.56 5.05
N TRP A 16 -3.71 -6.06 6.21
CA TRP A 16 -3.85 -4.63 6.43
C TRP A 16 -2.50 -4.04 6.84
N VAL A 17 -2.20 -2.83 6.39
CA VAL A 17 -0.96 -2.12 6.69
C VAL A 17 -1.23 -0.64 6.83
N ASP A 18 -0.54 0.01 7.75
CA ASP A 18 -0.55 1.46 7.83
C ASP A 18 0.17 2.08 6.62
N TYR A 19 -0.24 3.28 6.22
CA TYR A 19 0.33 3.94 5.07
C TYR A 19 1.81 4.31 5.26
N HIS A 20 2.22 4.78 6.44
CA HIS A 20 3.63 5.09 6.72
C HIS A 20 4.50 3.82 6.67
N ASP A 21 4.00 2.73 7.26
CA ASP A 21 4.69 1.43 7.23
C ASP A 21 4.82 0.89 5.81
N LEU A 22 3.80 1.07 4.98
CA LEU A 22 3.85 0.70 3.56
C LEU A 22 4.95 1.47 2.83
N LEU A 23 5.03 2.79 3.00
CA LEU A 23 6.10 3.61 2.39
C LEU A 23 7.49 3.12 2.83
N ALA A 24 7.67 2.88 4.12
CA ALA A 24 8.93 2.41 4.67
C ALA A 24 9.31 1.00 4.16
N GLU A 25 8.34 0.10 4.03
CA GLU A 25 8.58 -1.24 3.51
C GLU A 25 8.90 -1.23 2.02
N VAL A 26 8.22 -0.40 1.23
CA VAL A 26 8.52 -0.22 -0.21
C VAL A 26 9.93 0.31 -0.41
N ALA A 27 10.40 1.23 0.44
CA ALA A 27 11.76 1.74 0.41
C ALA A 27 12.80 0.66 0.81
N ARG A 28 12.53 -0.13 1.86
CA ARG A 28 13.46 -1.15 2.37
C ARG A 28 13.50 -2.42 1.52
N HIS A 29 12.38 -2.80 0.92
CA HIS A 29 12.19 -4.06 0.20
C HIS A 29 11.46 -3.85 -1.14
N PRO A 30 12.00 -3.04 -2.07
CA PRO A 30 11.31 -2.65 -3.30
C PRO A 30 11.02 -3.81 -4.27
N GLY A 31 11.66 -4.96 -4.09
CA GLY A 31 11.43 -6.17 -4.88
C GLY A 31 10.16 -6.95 -4.49
N ARG A 32 9.56 -6.65 -3.32
CA ARG A 32 8.28 -7.24 -2.90
C ARG A 32 7.07 -6.57 -3.54
N PHE A 33 7.28 -5.42 -4.18
CA PHE A 33 6.21 -4.59 -4.71
C PHE A 33 6.37 -4.39 -6.21
N THR A 34 5.23 -4.32 -6.90
CA THR A 34 5.19 -4.11 -8.35
C THR A 34 5.74 -2.73 -8.72
N PRO A 35 6.29 -2.56 -9.93
CA PRO A 35 6.75 -1.25 -10.43
C PRO A 35 5.67 -0.16 -10.35
N TRP A 36 4.42 -0.51 -10.68
CA TRP A 36 3.30 0.43 -10.69
C TRP A 36 2.99 1.00 -9.30
N LEU A 37 2.99 0.16 -8.26
CA LEU A 37 2.74 0.63 -6.90
C LEU A 37 3.77 1.66 -6.44
N LYS A 38 5.05 1.43 -6.77
CA LYS A 38 6.13 2.39 -6.46
C LYS A 38 5.89 3.75 -7.11
N ILE A 39 5.52 3.76 -8.39
CA ILE A 39 5.20 5.00 -9.12
C ILE A 39 3.99 5.71 -8.51
N TYR A 40 2.97 4.96 -8.08
CA TYR A 40 1.79 5.55 -7.45
C TYR A 40 2.11 6.22 -6.12
N LEU A 41 2.91 5.55 -5.28
CA LEU A 41 3.32 6.10 -3.99
C LEU A 41 4.22 7.33 -4.14
N ASP A 42 5.06 7.37 -5.18
CA ASP A 42 6.00 8.46 -5.40
C ASP A 42 5.37 9.69 -6.09
N SER A 43 4.59 9.48 -7.16
CA SER A 43 4.15 10.56 -8.05
C SER A 43 2.66 10.90 -7.96
N HIS A 44 1.85 10.04 -7.35
CA HIS A 44 0.38 10.17 -7.39
C HIS A 44 -0.31 10.01 -6.03
N ALA A 45 0.46 9.89 -4.94
CA ALA A 45 -0.08 9.66 -3.61
C ALA A 45 -1.10 10.73 -3.20
N ASP A 46 -0.80 12.01 -3.45
CA ASP A 46 -1.68 13.13 -3.11
C ASP A 46 -3.02 13.14 -3.87
N THR A 47 -3.11 12.39 -4.98
CA THR A 47 -4.33 12.28 -5.79
C THR A 47 -5.13 11.03 -5.45
N ILE A 48 -4.44 9.92 -5.14
CA ILE A 48 -5.05 8.61 -4.91
C ILE A 48 -5.52 8.45 -3.46
N PHE A 49 -4.75 8.98 -2.50
CA PHE A 49 -5.03 8.84 -1.09
C PHE A 49 -5.70 10.12 -0.55
N GLY A 50 -6.73 9.94 0.28
CA GLY A 50 -7.40 11.06 0.93
C GLY A 50 -6.48 11.79 1.93
N PRO A 51 -6.82 13.03 2.30
CA PRO A 51 -6.01 13.84 3.21
C PRO A 51 -5.73 13.15 4.55
N ASP A 52 -6.66 12.34 5.07
CA ASP A 52 -6.47 11.62 6.35
C ASP A 52 -5.30 10.61 6.31
N LEU A 53 -5.14 9.89 5.19
CA LEU A 53 -4.05 8.94 4.97
C LEU A 53 -2.70 9.64 4.77
N ILE A 54 -2.72 10.80 4.12
CA ILE A 54 -1.52 11.61 3.89
C ILE A 54 -1.08 12.30 5.20
N ILE A 55 -2.01 12.76 6.04
CA ILE A 55 -1.70 13.39 7.32
C ILE A 55 -1.11 12.35 8.29
N ALA A 56 -1.65 11.13 8.31
CA ALA A 56 -1.10 10.01 9.08
C ALA A 56 0.33 9.64 8.65
N SER A 57 0.74 9.97 7.41
CA SER A 57 2.10 9.73 6.91
C SER A 57 3.13 10.76 7.38
N LYS A 58 2.68 11.95 7.80
CA LYS A 58 3.53 13.11 8.13
C LYS A 58 3.80 13.28 9.63
N SER A 59 3.21 12.42 10.48
CA SER A 59 3.36 12.44 11.94
C SER A 59 4.27 11.31 12.42
#